data_AF-A0A953VWB8-F1
#
_entry.id   AF-A0A953VWB8-F1
#
_cell.length_a   1.000
_cell.length_b   1.000
_cell.length_c   1.000
_cell.angle_alpha   90.00
_cell.angle_beta   90.00
_cell.angle_gamma   90.00
#
_symmetry.space_group_name_H-M   'P 1'
#
loop_
_entity.id
_entity.type
_entity.pdbx_description
1 polymer ?
#
loop_
_entity_poly.entity_id
_entity_poly.type
_entity_poly.pdbx_seq_one_letter_code
_entity_poly.pdbx_strand_id
1 'polypeptide(L)'
;MTISDWADQNRRLSSEASAEPGQWRTSRAEYQRGIMEAISDASTETVVIMSSAQVGKTEVLNNACGYHIDQDPAPIMVVMPTER
;
A
#
# COMPACT_ATOMS: atom_id res chain seq x y z
N MET A 1 11.75 -7.35 -5.82
CA MET A 1 10.64 -7.68 -4.92
C MET A 1 9.66 -6.55 -5.01
N THR A 2 8.36 -6.83 -5.08
CA THR A 2 7.36 -5.76 -5.22
C THR A 2 6.77 -5.42 -3.86
N ILE A 3 6.07 -4.29 -3.78
CA ILE A 3 5.38 -3.86 -2.56
C ILE A 3 4.36 -4.92 -2.12
N SER A 4 3.69 -5.60 -3.07
CA SER A 4 2.70 -6.64 -2.75
C SER A 4 3.35 -7.87 -2.12
N ASP A 5 4.48 -8.33 -2.67
CA ASP A 5 5.27 -9.43 -2.12
C ASP A 5 5.80 -9.11 -0.73
N TRP A 6 6.35 -7.90 -0.55
CA TRP A 6 6.86 -7.45 0.74
C TRP A 6 5.75 -7.37 1.78
N ALA A 7 4.58 -6.84 1.41
CA ALA A 7 3.45 -6.72 2.32
C ALA A 7 2.94 -8.10 2.76
N ASP A 8 2.84 -9.06 1.83
CA ASP A 8 2.43 -10.44 2.12
C ASP A 8 3.42 -11.14 3.08
N GLN A 9 4.71 -10.78 3.03
CA GLN A 9 5.74 -11.34 3.91
C GLN A 9 5.85 -10.63 5.27
N ASN A 10 5.71 -9.30 5.32
CA ASN A 10 6.15 -8.51 6.47
C ASN A 10 5.00 -7.79 7.18
N ARG A 11 3.94 -7.40 6.47
CA ARG A 11 2.93 -6.50 7.03
C ARG A 11 1.93 -7.24 7.91
N ARG A 12 1.67 -6.71 9.10
CA ARG A 12 0.65 -7.22 10.03
C ARG A 12 -0.37 -6.14 10.35
N LEU A 13 -1.64 -6.49 10.23
CA LEU A 13 -2.79 -5.66 10.56
C LEU A 13 -3.13 -5.80 12.06
N SER A 14 -3.28 -4.66 12.73
CA SER A 14 -3.77 -4.64 14.12
C SER A 14 -5.28 -4.87 14.15
N SER A 15 -5.78 -5.30 15.32
CA SER A 15 -7.22 -5.44 15.57
C SER A 15 -7.97 -4.11 15.60
N GLU A 16 -7.26 -3.00 15.75
CA GLU A 16 -7.83 -1.65 15.70
C GLU A 16 -8.03 -1.18 14.26
N ALA A 17 -7.08 -1.51 13.37
CA ALA A 17 -7.09 -1.06 11.98
C ALA A 17 -7.89 -1.97 11.04
N SER A 18 -8.14 -3.22 11.43
CA SER A 18 -8.75 -4.24 10.56
C SER A 18 -9.72 -5.14 11.32
N ALA A 19 -10.86 -5.44 10.68
CA ALA A 19 -11.78 -6.48 11.12
C ALA A 19 -11.19 -7.90 10.98
N GLU A 20 -10.19 -8.06 10.12
CA GLU A 20 -9.40 -9.27 9.94
C GLU A 20 -7.94 -8.98 10.35
N PRO A 21 -7.62 -9.00 11.66
CA PRO A 21 -6.26 -8.78 12.12
C PRO A 21 -5.35 -9.95 11.77
N GLY A 22 -4.04 -9.68 11.73
CA GLY A 22 -3.01 -10.67 11.44
C GLY A 22 -2.20 -10.36 10.20
N GLN A 23 -1.66 -11.40 9.55
CA GLN A 23 -0.80 -11.24 8.38
C GLN A 23 -1.59 -10.61 7.23
N TRP A 24 -1.03 -9.57 6.61
CA TRP A 24 -1.56 -9.03 5.36
C TRP A 24 -1.59 -10.10 4.28
N ARG A 25 -2.65 -10.10 3.47
CA ARG A 25 -2.80 -11.00 2.33
C ARG A 25 -3.38 -10.21 1.18
N THR A 26 -2.55 -9.89 0.20
CA THR A 26 -2.93 -9.18 -1.01
C THR A 26 -4.07 -9.91 -1.73
N SER A 27 -4.09 -11.25 -1.67
CA SER A 27 -5.18 -12.07 -2.22
C SER A 27 -6.58 -11.81 -1.63
N ARG A 28 -6.69 -11.20 -0.44
CA ARG A 28 -7.99 -10.76 0.12
C ARG A 28 -8.55 -9.55 -0.64
N ALA A 29 -7.69 -8.75 -1.26
CA ALA A 29 -8.04 -7.57 -2.03
C ALA A 29 -7.17 -7.51 -3.31
N GLU A 30 -7.26 -8.55 -4.13
CA GLU A 30 -6.34 -8.80 -5.25
C GLU A 30 -6.26 -7.65 -6.26
N TYR A 31 -7.32 -6.84 -6.38
CA TYR A 31 -7.34 -5.62 -7.19
C TYR A 31 -6.28 -4.59 -6.79
N GLN A 32 -5.79 -4.63 -5.53
CA GLN A 32 -4.73 -3.76 -5.05
C GLN A 32 -3.34 -4.19 -5.53
N ARG A 33 -3.16 -5.46 -5.97
CA ARG A 33 -1.87 -5.97 -6.44
C ARG A 33 -1.37 -5.12 -7.60
N GLY A 34 -2.18 -4.95 -8.64
CA GLY A 34 -1.77 -4.18 -9.83
C GLY A 34 -1.33 -2.76 -9.51
N ILE A 35 -1.93 -2.12 -8.50
CA ILE A 35 -1.52 -0.78 -8.04
C ILE A 35 -0.14 -0.85 -7.37
N MET A 36 0.07 -1.81 -6.47
CA MET A 36 1.36 -2.00 -5.77
C MET A 36 2.49 -2.40 -6.73
N GLU A 37 2.19 -3.22 -7.74
CA GLU A 37 3.13 -3.57 -8.82
C GLU A 37 3.51 -2.33 -9.64
N ALA A 38 2.53 -1.50 -10.02
CA ALA A 38 2.79 -0.27 -10.77
C ALA A 38 3.65 0.73 -9.98
N ILE A 39 3.49 0.82 -8.66
CA ILE A 39 4.36 1.65 -7.80
C ILE A 39 5.77 1.06 -7.71
N SER A 40 5.90 -0.27 -7.76
CA SER A 40 7.20 -0.96 -7.66
C SER A 40 8.01 -0.91 -8.96
N ASP A 41 7.41 -0.50 -10.08
CA ASP A 41 8.05 -0.44 -11.38
C ASP A 41 8.97 0.78 -11.47
N ALA A 42 10.29 0.55 -11.53
CA ALA A 42 11.30 1.59 -11.62
C ALA A 42 11.21 2.46 -12.89
N SER A 43 10.48 2.01 -13.92
CA SER A 43 10.21 2.80 -15.13
C SER A 43 9.00 3.73 -15.00
N THR A 44 8.22 3.58 -13.92
CA THR A 44 7.02 4.37 -13.65
C THR A 44 7.30 5.46 -12.61
N GLU A 45 7.25 6.72 -13.04
CA GLU A 45 7.45 7.87 -12.13
C GLU A 45 6.14 8.29 -11.43
N THR A 46 4.99 8.07 -12.06
CA THR A 46 3.69 8.56 -11.56
C THR A 46 2.60 7.50 -11.73
N VAL A 47 1.93 7.18 -10.62
CA VAL A 47 0.78 6.28 -10.59
C VAL A 47 -0.47 7.07 -10.21
N VAL A 48 -1.48 7.07 -11.09
CA VAL A 48 -2.78 7.72 -10.84
C VAL A 48 -3.85 6.64 -10.67
N ILE A 49 -4.57 6.69 -9.55
CA ILE A 49 -5.60 5.70 -9.22
C ILE A 49 -6.97 6.36 -9.27
N MET A 50 -7.83 5.92 -10.19
CA MET A 50 -9.25 6.20 -10.13
C MET A 50 -9.93 5.12 -9.28
N SER A 51 -10.56 5.51 -8.18
CA SER A 51 -11.09 4.57 -7.20
C SER A 51 -12.41 5.07 -6.60
N SER A 52 -13.27 4.14 -6.21
CA SER A 52 -14.46 4.40 -5.39
C SER A 52 -14.10 4.67 -3.93
N ALA A 53 -15.09 5.00 -3.09
CA ALA A 53 -14.91 5.14 -1.64
C ALA A 53 -14.71 3.77 -0.94
N GLN A 54 -14.05 3.77 0.23
CA GLN A 54 -13.95 2.61 1.14
C GLN A 54 -13.32 1.32 0.60
N VAL A 55 -12.56 1.37 -0.50
CA VAL A 55 -11.84 0.20 -1.08
C VAL A 55 -10.38 0.07 -0.66
N GLY A 56 -10.06 0.37 0.61
CA GLY A 56 -8.73 0.08 1.16
C GLY A 56 -7.54 0.85 0.56
N LYS A 57 -7.78 2.03 -0.05
CA LYS A 57 -6.71 2.87 -0.64
C LYS A 57 -5.59 3.23 0.35
N THR A 58 -5.96 3.51 1.59
CA THR A 58 -5.01 3.84 2.66
C THR A 58 -4.01 2.72 2.89
N GLU A 59 -4.45 1.47 2.76
CA GLU A 59 -3.61 0.30 2.99
C GLU A 59 -2.55 0.14 1.89
N VAL A 60 -2.89 0.49 0.64
CA VAL A 60 -1.91 0.55 -0.46
C VAL A 60 -0.83 1.59 -0.18
N LEU A 61 -1.21 2.78 0.28
CA LEU A 61 -0.26 3.84 0.64
C LEU A 61 0.62 3.43 1.83
N ASN A 62 0.04 2.79 2.84
CA ASN A 62 0.77 2.25 3.99
C ASN A 62 1.77 1.16 3.56
N ASN A 63 1.39 0.28 2.62
CA ASN A 63 2.29 -0.74 2.09
C ASN A 63 3.46 -0.11 1.32
N ALA A 64 3.19 0.88 0.48
CA ALA A 64 4.23 1.61 -0.25
C ALA A 64 5.20 2.30 0.72
N CYS A 65 4.69 3.02 1.72
CA CYS A 65 5.53 3.65 2.73
C CYS A 65 6.37 2.63 3.50
N GLY A 66 5.74 1.54 3.96
CA GLY A 66 6.42 0.48 4.71
C GLY A 66 7.53 -0.20 3.89
N TYR A 67 7.26 -0.50 2.62
CA TYR A 67 8.24 -1.06 1.70
C TYR A 67 9.44 -0.13 1.53
N HIS A 68 9.22 1.15 1.23
CA HIS A 68 10.32 2.09 1.06
C HIS A 68 11.09 2.31 2.37
N ILE A 69 10.45 2.30 3.54
CA ILE A 69 11.16 2.41 4.81
C ILE A 69 12.12 1.22 5.03
N ASP A 70 11.72 0.01 4.65
CA ASP A 70 12.46 -1.22 4.94
C ASP A 70 13.45 -1.62 3.83
N GLN A 71 13.04 -1.51 2.57
CA GLN A 71 13.76 -2.10 1.43
C GLN A 71 14.45 -1.07 0.54
N ASP A 72 13.89 0.14 0.41
CA ASP A 72 14.42 1.20 -0.45
C ASP A 72 14.24 2.59 0.18
N PRO A 73 15.04 2.93 1.22
CA PRO A 73 14.87 4.15 1.99
C PRO A 73 14.97 5.41 1.15
N ALA A 74 13.87 6.17 1.13
CA ALA A 74 13.77 7.45 0.44
C ALA A 74 12.98 8.47 1.31
N PRO A 75 13.10 9.78 1.03
CA PRO A 75 12.20 10.77 1.62
C PRO A 75 10.75 10.50 1.19
N ILE A 76 9.83 10.41 2.15
CA ILE A 76 8.40 10.14 1.91
C ILE A 76 7.58 11.32 2.43
N MET A 77 6.68 11.84 1.61
CA MET A 77 5.70 12.85 2.00
C MET A 77 4.29 12.35 1.71
N VAL A 78 3.45 12.28 2.74
CA VAL A 78 2.03 11.97 2.62
C VAL A 78 1.24 13.26 2.76
N VAL A 79 0.58 13.68 1.70
CA VAL A 79 -0.28 14.88 1.70
C VAL A 79 -1.74 14.44 1.81
N MET A 80 -2.43 14.97 2.81
CA MET A 80 -3.86 14.74 3.03
C MET A 80 -4.63 16.02 2.71
N PRO A 81 -5.87 15.92 2.20
CA PRO A 81 -6.72 17.09 2.07
C PRO A 81 -6.97 17.72 3.44
N THR A 82 -6.90 19.04 3.52
CA THR A 82 -7.44 19.79 4.66
C THR A 82 -8.95 19.92 4.50
N GLU A 83 -9.66 20.11 5.61
CA GLU A 83 -11.11 20.40 5.56
C GLU A 83 -11.40 21.60 4.63
N ARG A 84 -12.58 21.57 4.00
CA ARG A 84 -13.16 22.71 3.28
C ARG A 84 -14.20 23.38 4.17
#